data_AF-A0A7Y5BK19-F1
#
_entry.id   AF-A0A7Y5BK19-F1
#
_cell.length_a   1.000
_cell.length_b   1.000
_cell.length_c   1.000
_cell.angle_alpha   90.00
_cell.angle_beta   90.00
_cell.angle_gamma   90.00
#
_symmetry.space_group_name_H-M   'P 1'
#
loop_
_entity.id
_entity.type
_entity.pdbx_description
1 polymer ?
#
loop_
_entity_poly.entity_id
_entity_poly.type
_entity_poly.pdbx_seq_one_letter_code
_entity_poly.pdbx_strand_id
1 'polypeptide(L)'
;MQQISYTTLCLIFFSYCLGDKKKTSLAYIDPNPPSPMEKIAETLSKNYNQNPPLKLIVVSFTFTNGQPHKLGKIIAEKVTTELVKKGSMKILDRLMYEKILQDNKVSINGAMDISVVKKIGEILKLDAIVTGMISYSGQGIDINCRMIDAKTGIILSAEETFYVPGPDEGI
;
A
#
# COMPACT_ATOMS: atom_id res chain seq x y z
N MET A 1 25.64 -71.76 -7.18
CA MET A 1 25.27 -70.99 -5.97
C MET A 1 25.73 -69.56 -6.20
N GLN A 2 24.98 -68.77 -6.97
CA GLN A 2 23.93 -67.85 -6.52
C GLN A 2 24.46 -66.71 -5.65
N GLN A 3 24.70 -65.55 -6.27
CA GLN A 3 24.13 -64.27 -5.82
C GLN A 3 24.18 -63.24 -6.94
N ILE A 4 23.00 -62.74 -7.28
CA ILE A 4 22.74 -61.64 -8.20
C ILE A 4 22.80 -60.36 -7.38
N SER A 5 23.52 -59.32 -7.83
CA SER A 5 23.38 -57.98 -7.26
C SER A 5 23.57 -56.89 -8.32
N TYR A 6 22.46 -56.59 -9.00
CA TYR A 6 22.06 -55.32 -9.61
C TYR A 6 23.16 -54.33 -10.03
N THR A 7 23.87 -54.62 -11.12
CA THR A 7 24.77 -53.67 -11.82
C THR A 7 24.07 -52.88 -12.94
N THR A 8 22.77 -53.05 -13.14
CA THR A 8 22.00 -52.44 -14.25
C THR A 8 20.92 -51.46 -13.78
N LEU A 9 21.25 -50.57 -12.84
CA LEU A 9 20.42 -49.40 -12.54
C LEU A 9 21.29 -48.17 -12.24
N CYS A 10 22.16 -47.79 -13.18
CA CYS A 10 23.04 -46.63 -13.01
C CYS A 10 23.04 -45.66 -14.20
N LEU A 11 22.03 -45.70 -15.08
CA LEU A 11 22.04 -44.92 -16.33
C LEU A 11 20.82 -44.03 -16.62
N ILE A 12 19.96 -43.71 -15.64
CA ILE A 12 18.89 -42.74 -15.90
C ILE A 12 18.60 -41.83 -14.71
N PHE A 13 19.62 -41.13 -14.19
CA PHE A 13 19.38 -39.95 -13.33
C PHE A 13 20.49 -38.88 -13.45
N PHE A 14 21.11 -38.76 -14.64
CA PHE A 14 22.14 -37.73 -14.91
C PHE A 14 21.62 -36.62 -15.85
N SER A 15 20.34 -36.22 -15.72
CA SER A 15 19.78 -35.17 -16.58
C SER A 15 19.12 -33.99 -15.87
N TYR A 16 18.92 -33.98 -14.55
CA TYR A 16 18.32 -32.80 -13.91
C TYR A 16 18.84 -32.60 -12.51
N CYS A 17 19.94 -31.84 -12.39
CA CYS A 17 20.21 -30.96 -11.26
C CYS A 17 21.34 -29.98 -11.63
N LEU A 18 21.15 -29.21 -12.71
CA LEU A 18 21.71 -27.85 -12.76
C LEU A 18 20.85 -27.01 -11.82
N GLY A 19 21.14 -27.15 -10.52
CA GLY A 19 20.58 -26.27 -9.51
C GLY A 19 21.06 -24.85 -9.79
N ASP A 20 20.13 -23.96 -10.12
CA ASP A 20 20.35 -22.53 -10.01
C ASP A 20 20.81 -22.24 -8.58
N LYS A 21 22.11 -22.00 -8.43
CA LYS A 21 22.66 -21.38 -7.23
C LYS A 21 22.08 -19.97 -7.19
N LYS A 22 20.92 -19.80 -6.55
CA LYS A 22 20.53 -18.51 -5.99
C LYS A 22 21.68 -18.10 -5.08
N LYS A 23 22.53 -17.19 -5.57
CA LYS A 23 23.48 -16.45 -4.74
C LYS A 23 22.66 -15.84 -3.62
N THR A 24 22.81 -16.37 -2.42
CA THR A 24 22.63 -15.61 -1.19
C THR A 24 23.68 -14.52 -1.21
N SER A 25 23.39 -13.41 -1.90
CA SER A 25 24.13 -12.18 -1.70
C SER A 25 23.85 -11.76 -0.26
N LEU A 26 24.92 -11.50 0.49
CA LEU A 26 24.88 -10.75 1.74
C LEU A 26 23.85 -9.62 1.60
N ALA A 27 22.84 -9.59 2.47
CA ALA A 27 21.81 -8.56 2.41
C ALA A 27 22.48 -7.19 2.57
N TYR A 28 22.46 -6.39 1.51
CA TYR A 28 22.82 -4.97 1.58
C TYR A 28 21.76 -4.30 2.45
N ILE A 29 22.12 -4.00 3.70
CA ILE A 29 21.26 -3.19 4.57
C ILE A 29 21.46 -1.75 4.11
N ASP A 30 20.44 -1.20 3.47
CA ASP A 30 20.40 0.21 3.09
C ASP A 30 20.68 1.07 4.34
N PRO A 31 21.73 1.93 4.34
CA PRO A 31 22.02 2.79 5.48
C PRO A 31 20.89 3.78 5.81
N ASN A 32 19.94 3.99 4.89
CA ASN A 32 18.74 4.76 5.12
C ASN A 32 17.53 4.04 4.52
N PRO A 33 16.95 3.04 5.23
CA PRO A 33 15.80 2.32 4.72
C PRO A 33 14.65 3.29 4.44
N PRO A 34 13.80 3.01 3.43
CA PRO A 34 12.68 3.88 3.10
C PRO A 34 11.78 4.06 4.30
N SER A 35 11.28 5.29 4.48
CA SER A 35 10.30 5.54 5.54
C SER A 35 9.05 4.67 5.32
N PRO A 36 8.27 4.34 6.37
CA PRO A 36 7.05 3.56 6.21
C PRO A 36 6.06 4.16 5.18
N MET A 37 5.98 5.50 5.07
CA MET A 37 5.12 6.15 4.07
C MET A 37 5.71 6.08 2.66
N GLU A 38 7.04 6.10 2.55
CA GLU A 38 7.71 5.92 1.27
C GLU A 38 7.48 4.51 0.72
N LYS A 39 7.53 3.49 1.58
CA LYS A 39 7.21 2.09 1.23
C LYS A 39 5.79 1.95 0.71
N ILE A 40 4.83 2.61 1.37
CA ILE A 40 3.43 2.69 0.90
C ILE A 40 3.39 3.33 -0.49
N ALA A 41 3.99 4.50 -0.66
CA ALA A 41 3.94 5.23 -1.92
C ALA A 41 4.61 4.46 -3.07
N GLU A 42 5.74 3.80 -2.81
CA GLU A 42 6.40 2.92 -3.77
C GLU A 42 5.47 1.79 -4.21
N THR A 43 4.86 1.07 -3.28
CA THR A 43 3.97 -0.06 -3.59
C THR A 43 2.72 0.38 -4.34
N LEU A 44 2.09 1.48 -3.92
CA LEU A 44 0.90 2.00 -4.58
C LEU A 44 1.20 2.50 -6.00
N SER A 45 2.40 3.02 -6.26
CA SER A 45 2.78 3.58 -7.58
C SER A 45 3.44 2.61 -8.54
N LYS A 46 4.01 1.49 -8.04
CA LYS A 46 4.87 0.56 -8.79
C LYS A 46 4.36 0.12 -10.16
N ASN A 47 3.05 -0.07 -10.31
CA ASN A 47 2.43 -0.56 -11.55
C ASN A 47 1.59 0.50 -12.28
N TYR A 48 1.69 1.77 -11.89
CA TYR A 48 0.82 2.84 -12.36
C TYR A 48 1.65 3.97 -12.97
N ASN A 49 2.12 3.72 -14.20
CA ASN A 49 2.79 4.69 -15.08
C ASN A 49 1.96 4.88 -16.36
N GLN A 50 0.66 5.13 -16.19
CA GLN A 50 -0.29 5.21 -17.29
C GLN A 50 -0.27 6.60 -17.95
N ASN A 51 -0.69 6.65 -19.22
CA ASN A 51 -0.98 7.89 -19.93
C ASN A 51 -2.44 7.83 -20.45
N PRO A 52 -3.37 8.63 -19.91
CA PRO A 52 -3.16 9.67 -18.90
C PRO A 52 -2.81 9.10 -17.50
N PRO A 53 -2.07 9.86 -16.66
CA PRO A 53 -1.81 9.46 -15.27
C PRO A 53 -3.11 9.36 -14.48
N LEU A 54 -3.19 8.38 -13.57
CA LEU A 54 -4.30 8.26 -12.63
C LEU A 54 -4.45 9.52 -11.80
N LYS A 55 -5.69 10.01 -11.70
CA LYS A 55 -6.06 11.13 -10.83
C LYS A 55 -6.70 10.59 -9.56
N LEU A 56 -6.12 10.89 -8.41
CA LEU A 56 -6.57 10.37 -7.12
C LEU A 56 -6.57 11.42 -6.00
N ILE A 57 -7.11 11.03 -4.86
CA ILE A 57 -7.04 11.76 -3.60
C ILE A 57 -6.68 10.78 -2.49
N VAL A 58 -5.88 11.21 -1.52
CA VAL A 58 -5.66 10.46 -0.27
C VAL A 58 -6.60 11.04 0.79
N VAL A 59 -7.49 10.22 1.33
CA VAL A 59 -8.41 10.62 2.40
C VAL A 59 -7.91 10.13 3.77
N SER A 60 -8.58 10.58 4.83
CA SER A 60 -8.18 10.25 6.20
C SER A 60 -8.19 8.73 6.43
N PHE A 61 -7.19 8.26 7.16
CA PHE A 61 -7.16 6.90 7.67
C PHE A 61 -7.98 6.83 8.95
N THR A 62 -8.61 5.70 9.20
CA THR A 62 -9.46 5.48 10.39
C THR A 62 -8.86 4.45 11.31
N PHE A 63 -9.27 4.43 12.57
CA PHE A 63 -8.94 3.29 13.45
C PHE A 63 -9.82 2.08 13.12
N THR A 64 -9.45 0.90 13.62
CA THR A 64 -10.20 -0.34 13.43
C THR A 64 -11.67 -0.28 13.91
N ASN A 65 -11.99 0.67 14.80
CA ASN A 65 -13.36 0.97 15.24
C ASN A 65 -14.13 1.94 14.30
N GLY A 66 -13.54 2.30 13.15
CA GLY A 66 -14.09 3.22 12.17
C GLY A 66 -14.02 4.70 12.55
N GLN A 67 -13.42 5.05 13.70
CA GLN A 67 -13.41 6.42 14.21
C GLN A 67 -12.35 7.28 13.50
N PRO A 68 -12.68 8.54 13.16
CA PRO A 68 -11.69 9.54 12.74
C PRO A 68 -10.67 9.78 13.86
N HIS A 69 -9.41 9.99 13.50
CA HIS A 69 -8.37 10.40 14.44
C HIS A 69 -7.39 11.38 13.81
N LYS A 70 -6.77 12.25 14.63
CA LYS A 70 -5.76 13.23 14.17
C LYS A 70 -4.60 12.52 13.44
N LEU A 71 -4.15 11.39 13.97
CA LEU A 71 -3.08 10.57 13.38
C LEU A 71 -3.41 10.13 11.95
N GLY A 72 -4.68 9.77 11.67
CA GLY A 72 -5.10 9.36 10.34
C GLY A 72 -5.05 10.47 9.31
N LYS A 73 -5.26 11.72 9.73
CA LYS A 73 -5.04 12.90 8.87
C LYS A 73 -3.55 13.11 8.61
N ILE A 74 -2.71 13.01 9.64
CA ILE A 74 -1.25 13.16 9.50
C ILE A 74 -0.68 12.10 8.54
N ILE A 75 -1.11 10.84 8.67
CA ILE A 75 -0.70 9.77 7.77
C ILE A 75 -1.16 10.05 6.33
N ALA A 76 -2.39 10.53 6.13
CA ALA A 76 -2.87 10.90 4.80
C ALA A 76 -1.99 12.00 4.16
N GLU A 77 -1.57 13.02 4.90
CA GLU A 77 -0.66 14.08 4.39
C GLU A 77 0.74 13.53 4.07
N LYS A 78 1.30 12.68 4.94
CA LYS A 78 2.61 12.06 4.71
C LYS A 78 2.57 11.13 3.48
N VAL A 79 1.54 10.29 3.34
CA VAL A 79 1.34 9.43 2.15
C VAL A 79 1.13 10.25 0.88
N THR A 80 0.35 11.34 0.95
CA THR A 80 0.18 12.28 -0.17
C THR A 80 1.53 12.81 -0.64
N THR A 81 2.36 13.28 0.30
CA THR A 81 3.68 13.81 0.01
C THR A 81 4.56 12.77 -0.68
N GLU A 82 4.62 11.55 -0.17
CA GLU A 82 5.43 10.48 -0.75
C GLU A 82 4.92 10.04 -2.13
N LEU A 83 3.60 9.97 -2.35
CA LEU A 83 3.04 9.68 -3.67
C LEU A 83 3.33 10.79 -4.69
N VAL A 84 3.26 12.07 -4.30
CA VAL A 84 3.64 13.20 -5.16
C VAL A 84 5.10 13.09 -5.58
N LYS A 85 6.01 12.72 -4.65
CA LYS A 85 7.43 12.52 -4.96
C LYS A 85 7.67 11.41 -5.99
N LYS A 86 6.82 10.38 -6.07
CA LYS A 86 6.93 9.34 -7.10
C LYS A 86 6.59 9.84 -8.51
N GLY A 87 5.78 10.89 -8.63
CA GLY A 87 5.57 11.63 -9.89
C GLY A 87 4.74 10.92 -10.98
N SER A 88 4.24 9.71 -10.74
CA SER A 88 3.50 8.92 -11.73
C SER A 88 1.98 9.12 -11.71
N MET A 89 1.46 9.93 -10.78
CA MET A 89 0.02 10.14 -10.54
C MET A 89 -0.29 11.63 -10.36
N LYS A 90 -1.56 12.01 -10.59
CA LYS A 90 -2.09 13.34 -10.29
C LYS A 90 -2.87 13.29 -8.98
N ILE A 91 -2.43 14.04 -7.98
CA ILE A 91 -2.99 13.94 -6.63
C ILE A 91 -3.66 15.25 -6.27
N LEU A 92 -4.93 15.16 -5.85
CA LEU A 92 -5.66 16.28 -5.29
C LEU A 92 -5.29 16.49 -3.82
N ASP A 93 -5.16 17.75 -3.41
CA ASP A 93 -4.99 18.11 -2.00
C ASP A 93 -6.30 17.94 -1.24
N ARG A 94 -6.31 17.02 -0.27
CA ARG A 94 -7.47 16.71 0.57
C ARG A 94 -8.08 17.94 1.23
N LEU A 95 -7.27 18.88 1.71
CA LEU A 95 -7.73 20.08 2.40
C LEU A 95 -8.46 21.04 1.46
N MET A 96 -8.02 21.12 0.20
CA MET A 96 -8.63 22.00 -0.81
C MET A 96 -10.02 21.52 -1.26
N TYR A 97 -10.26 20.21 -1.20
CA TYR A 97 -11.53 19.61 -1.64
C TYR A 97 -12.49 19.26 -0.50
N GLU A 98 -12.08 19.43 0.77
CA GLU A 98 -12.91 19.10 1.93
C GLU A 98 -14.24 19.88 1.94
N LYS A 99 -14.20 21.18 1.61
CA LYS A 99 -15.42 22.01 1.52
C LYS A 99 -16.39 21.50 0.44
N ILE A 100 -15.88 21.17 -0.75
CA ILE A 100 -16.70 20.70 -1.87
C ILE A 100 -17.42 19.39 -1.49
N LEU A 101 -16.72 18.49 -0.79
CA LEU A 101 -17.30 17.23 -0.32
C LEU A 101 -18.33 17.45 0.79
N GLN A 102 -18.08 18.38 1.72
CA GLN A 102 -19.03 18.78 2.76
C GLN A 102 -20.31 19.35 2.17
N ASP A 103 -20.21 20.27 1.20
CA ASP A 103 -21.35 20.87 0.50
C ASP A 103 -22.21 19.79 -0.21
N ASN A 104 -21.60 18.68 -0.61
CA ASN A 104 -22.26 17.52 -1.22
C ASN A 104 -22.66 16.42 -0.21
N LYS A 105 -22.58 16.70 1.09
CA LYS A 105 -22.90 15.76 2.19
C LYS A 105 -22.08 14.46 2.12
N VAL A 106 -20.78 14.59 1.85
CA VAL A 106 -19.82 13.48 1.83
C VAL A 106 -18.76 13.73 2.90
N SER A 107 -18.60 12.76 3.80
CA SER A 107 -17.56 12.78 4.83
C SER A 107 -16.38 11.91 4.40
N ILE A 108 -15.17 12.47 4.47
CA ILE A 108 -13.91 11.77 4.17
C ILE A 108 -13.07 11.46 5.41
N ASN A 109 -13.67 11.67 6.58
CA ASN A 109 -12.99 11.53 7.86
C ASN A 109 -13.32 10.21 8.56
N GLY A 110 -14.43 9.56 8.21
CA GLY A 110 -14.90 8.33 8.86
C GLY A 110 -14.72 7.08 7.99
N ALA A 111 -15.24 5.96 8.50
CA ALA A 111 -15.25 4.69 7.77
C ALA A 111 -15.85 4.86 6.38
N MET A 112 -15.16 4.34 5.36
CA MET A 112 -15.57 4.44 3.98
C MET A 112 -16.19 3.12 3.52
N ASP A 113 -17.38 3.21 2.94
CA ASP A 113 -17.96 2.13 2.16
C ASP A 113 -17.86 2.45 0.66
N ILE A 114 -18.29 1.49 -0.15
CA ILE A 114 -18.27 1.62 -1.61
C ILE A 114 -19.12 2.79 -2.13
N SER A 115 -20.22 3.12 -1.45
CA SER A 115 -21.10 4.22 -1.87
C SER A 115 -20.42 5.58 -1.69
N VAL A 116 -19.71 5.75 -0.57
CA VAL A 116 -18.91 6.94 -0.28
C VAL A 116 -17.76 7.08 -1.27
N VAL A 117 -17.01 6.00 -1.52
CA VAL A 117 -15.90 5.97 -2.50
C VAL A 117 -16.38 6.42 -3.88
N LYS A 118 -17.48 5.82 -4.38
CA LYS A 118 -18.04 6.19 -5.68
C LYS A 118 -18.46 7.65 -5.76
N LYS A 119 -19.14 8.13 -4.72
CA LYS A 119 -19.62 9.50 -4.65
C LYS A 119 -18.47 10.52 -4.65
N ILE A 120 -17.38 10.26 -3.92
CA ILE A 120 -16.17 11.10 -3.97
C ILE A 120 -15.59 11.09 -5.39
N GLY A 121 -15.47 9.91 -6.01
CA GLY A 121 -14.98 9.72 -7.37
C GLY A 121 -15.75 10.56 -8.39
N GLU A 122 -17.08 10.53 -8.30
CA GLU A 122 -17.99 11.28 -9.18
C GLU A 122 -17.88 12.79 -8.98
N ILE A 123 -17.95 13.27 -7.73
CA ILE A 123 -17.92 14.71 -7.40
C ILE A 123 -16.59 15.34 -7.83
N LEU A 124 -15.47 14.66 -7.54
CA LEU A 124 -14.13 15.19 -7.77
C LEU A 124 -13.54 14.78 -9.13
N LYS A 125 -14.26 13.94 -9.89
CA LYS A 125 -13.82 13.33 -11.16
C LYS A 125 -12.45 12.68 -10.97
N LEU A 126 -12.41 11.65 -10.12
CA LEU A 126 -11.22 10.86 -9.77
C LEU A 126 -11.32 9.45 -10.32
N ASP A 127 -10.17 8.87 -10.62
CA ASP A 127 -10.04 7.48 -11.05
C ASP A 127 -9.89 6.55 -9.83
N ALA A 128 -9.21 7.01 -8.79
CA ALA A 128 -8.95 6.23 -7.59
C ALA A 128 -8.97 7.07 -6.31
N ILE A 129 -9.09 6.38 -5.17
CA ILE A 129 -8.99 6.96 -3.83
C ILE A 129 -8.01 6.12 -3.01
N VAL A 130 -7.15 6.77 -2.25
CA VAL A 130 -6.27 6.12 -1.27
C VAL A 130 -6.83 6.34 0.12
N THR A 131 -6.98 5.26 0.88
CA THR A 131 -7.43 5.28 2.28
C THR A 131 -6.88 4.07 3.02
N GLY A 132 -7.19 3.94 4.31
CA GLY A 132 -6.67 2.85 5.09
C GLY A 132 -7.15 2.83 6.54
N MET A 133 -6.57 1.88 7.28
CA MET A 133 -6.81 1.68 8.69
C MET A 133 -5.52 1.74 9.49
N ILE A 134 -5.65 2.19 10.73
CA ILE A 134 -4.60 2.24 11.74
C ILE A 134 -5.00 1.35 12.91
N SER A 135 -4.07 0.56 13.41
CA SER A 135 -4.22 -0.22 14.64
C SER A 135 -3.02 -0.05 15.54
N TYR A 136 -3.24 -0.03 16.85
CA TYR A 136 -2.15 -0.09 17.83
C TYR A 136 -1.61 -1.51 17.95
N SER A 137 -0.29 -1.63 17.89
CA SER A 137 0.42 -2.92 17.95
C SER A 137 1.66 -2.77 18.81
N GLY A 138 1.57 -3.20 20.08
CA GLY A 138 2.65 -3.10 21.06
C GLY A 138 3.10 -1.65 21.24
N GLN A 139 4.33 -1.36 20.82
CA GLN A 139 4.96 -0.03 20.95
C GLN A 139 4.73 0.89 19.73
N GLY A 140 4.00 0.43 18.71
CA GLY A 140 3.79 1.19 17.49
C GLY A 140 2.38 1.06 16.94
N ILE A 141 2.24 1.41 15.67
CA ILE A 141 1.01 1.32 14.90
C ILE A 141 1.24 0.51 13.63
N ASP A 142 0.27 -0.31 13.27
CA ASP A 142 0.16 -0.84 11.92
C ASP A 142 -0.68 0.10 11.08
N ILE A 143 -0.23 0.33 9.85
CA ILE A 143 -0.88 1.17 8.87
C ILE A 143 -1.17 0.28 7.67
N ASN A 144 -2.45 -0.04 7.48
CA ASN A 144 -2.93 -0.69 6.28
C ASN A 144 -3.41 0.37 5.29
N CYS A 145 -2.80 0.44 4.12
CA CYS A 145 -3.12 1.40 3.08
C CYS A 145 -3.62 0.70 1.82
N ARG A 146 -4.63 1.27 1.16
CA ARG A 146 -5.26 0.71 -0.04
C ARG A 146 -5.57 1.82 -1.03
N MET A 147 -5.26 1.57 -2.29
CA MET A 147 -5.78 2.34 -3.42
C MET A 147 -6.98 1.61 -4.00
N ILE A 148 -8.10 2.31 -4.13
CA ILE A 148 -9.39 1.76 -4.53
C ILE A 148 -9.83 2.47 -5.81
N ASP A 149 -10.23 1.71 -6.83
CA ASP A 149 -10.85 2.23 -8.03
C ASP A 149 -12.17 2.93 -7.67
N ALA A 150 -12.28 4.21 -8.00
CA ALA A 150 -13.38 5.04 -7.55
C ALA A 150 -14.71 4.69 -8.25
N LYS A 151 -14.68 3.97 -9.38
CA LYS A 151 -15.89 3.60 -10.13
C LYS A 151 -16.45 2.25 -9.70
N THR A 152 -15.58 1.30 -9.39
CA THR A 152 -15.90 -0.11 -9.19
C THR A 152 -15.77 -0.54 -7.74
N GLY A 153 -14.90 0.10 -6.95
CA GLY A 153 -14.58 -0.33 -5.59
C GLY A 153 -13.50 -1.38 -5.47
N ILE A 154 -12.90 -1.78 -6.60
CA ILE A 154 -11.85 -2.79 -6.61
C ILE A 154 -10.58 -2.21 -5.99
N ILE A 155 -9.93 -2.97 -5.13
CA ILE A 155 -8.62 -2.61 -4.58
C ILE A 155 -7.59 -2.82 -5.69
N LEU A 156 -6.95 -1.72 -6.08
CA LEU A 156 -5.97 -1.63 -7.15
C LEU A 156 -4.55 -1.97 -6.66
N SER A 157 -4.20 -1.48 -5.47
CA SER A 157 -2.94 -1.77 -4.79
C SER A 157 -3.14 -1.61 -3.29
N ALA A 158 -2.33 -2.29 -2.49
CA ALA A 158 -2.36 -2.21 -1.04
C ALA A 158 -0.98 -2.46 -0.46
N GLU A 159 -0.71 -1.86 0.70
CA GLU A 159 0.52 -2.07 1.45
C GLU A 159 0.20 -2.01 2.95
N GLU A 160 0.94 -2.79 3.73
CA GLU A 160 0.93 -2.73 5.19
C GLU A 160 2.32 -2.42 5.71
N THR A 161 2.39 -1.50 6.67
CA THR A 161 3.65 -1.17 7.32
C THR A 161 3.44 -0.94 8.80
N PHE A 162 4.43 -1.38 9.58
CA PHE A 162 4.54 -1.03 10.99
C PHE A 162 5.32 0.27 11.14
N TYR A 163 4.89 1.12 12.05
CA TYR A 163 5.54 2.37 12.39
C TYR A 163 5.60 2.52 13.90
N VAL A 164 6.75 2.90 14.43
CA VAL A 164 6.90 3.29 15.83
C VAL A 164 7.00 4.80 15.86
N PRO A 165 5.95 5.51 16.30
CA PRO A 165 6.01 6.97 16.43
C PRO A 165 7.12 7.38 17.39
N GLY A 166 7.77 8.50 17.08
CA GLY A 166 8.78 9.06 17.96
C GLY A 166 8.20 9.47 19.32
N PRO A 167 9.04 9.62 20.37
CA PRO A 167 8.59 10.01 21.71
C PRO A 167 7.73 11.28 21.73
N ASP A 168 7.96 12.19 20.79
CA ASP A 168 7.30 13.49 20.69
C ASP A 168 6.06 13.50 19.78
N GLU A 169 5.74 12.39 19.09
CA GLU A 169 4.63 12.32 18.13
C GLU A 169 3.26 12.05 18.77
N GLY A 170 3.20 11.89 20.10
CA GLY A 170 1.98 11.93 20.90
C GLY A 170 0.89 10.96 20.42
N ILE A 171 1.11 9.66 20.67
CA ILE A 171 0.06 8.63 20.58
C ILE A 171 -0.76 8.61 21.86
#